data_AF-A0A6F8V924-F1
#
_entry.id   AF-A0A6F8V924-F1
#
_cell.length_a   1.000
_cell.length_b   1.000
_cell.length_c   1.000
_cell.angle_alpha   90.00
_cell.angle_beta   90.00
_cell.angle_gamma   90.00
#
_symmetry.space_group_name_H-M   'P 1'
#
loop_
_entity.id
_entity.type
_entity.pdbx_description
1 polymer ?
#
loop_
_entity_poly.entity_id
_entity_poly.type
_entity_poly.pdbx_seq_one_letter_code
_entity_poly.pdbx_strand_id
1 'polypeptide(L)'
;MLNPETRKLIACCLLLPGLLFSSLAIAALPQMLEAMFNDINLGDTGSVEDLLQHGVDPDVQDEQGYSALMVAAREGQLKVAKVLLAHGAKVYKRNQFGETALMLAAYNGHNVLIDLLIAHGADLHANRNGWTPLMYASYAGHTATVKQLLAYGEPVDARTSAGLTALMLACRQGYIEVVELLLRLGADPNLKSKNGQSATQMALANGNTDIADLLLQAGAQEKDSRGD
;
A
#
# COMPACT_ATOMS: atom_id res chain seq x y z
N MET A 1 18.83 -9.52 -20.60
CA MET A 1 17.47 -9.21 -21.10
C MET A 1 17.08 -10.24 -22.14
N LEU A 2 15.93 -10.91 -21.99
CA LEU A 2 15.37 -11.77 -23.04
C LEU A 2 15.01 -10.91 -24.24
N ASN A 3 15.43 -11.31 -25.45
CA ASN A 3 15.08 -10.58 -26.66
C ASN A 3 13.57 -10.74 -26.97
N PRO A 4 12.97 -9.83 -27.77
CA PRO A 4 11.53 -9.85 -28.07
C PRO A 4 11.04 -11.18 -28.66
N GLU A 5 11.86 -11.82 -29.50
CA GLU A 5 11.55 -13.11 -30.12
C GLU A 5 11.49 -14.25 -29.08
N THR A 6 12.35 -14.21 -28.06
CA THR A 6 12.36 -15.21 -26.98
C THR A 6 11.12 -15.05 -26.10
N ARG A 7 10.71 -13.80 -25.81
CA ARG A 7 9.47 -13.50 -25.08
C ARG A 7 8.24 -14.02 -25.83
N LYS A 8 8.18 -13.77 -27.15
CA LYS A 8 7.12 -14.28 -28.04
C LYS A 8 7.06 -15.81 -28.09
N LEU A 9 8.22 -16.47 -28.20
CA LEU A 9 8.29 -17.93 -28.27
C LEU A 9 7.77 -18.59 -26.98
N ILE A 10 8.17 -18.07 -25.83
CA ILE A 10 7.78 -18.63 -24.52
C ILE A 10 6.27 -18.44 -24.30
N ALA A 11 5.76 -17.26 -24.61
CA ALA A 11 4.35 -16.91 -24.55
C ALA A 11 3.45 -17.79 -25.44
N CYS A 12 3.86 -18.02 -26.69
CA CYS A 12 3.11 -18.90 -27.59
C CYS A 12 3.06 -20.34 -27.09
N CYS A 13 4.10 -20.82 -26.40
CA CYS A 13 4.11 -22.15 -25.78
C CYS A 13 3.10 -22.30 -24.64
N LEU A 14 2.67 -21.21 -23.99
CA LEU A 14 1.66 -21.22 -22.91
C LEU A 14 0.21 -21.21 -23.43
N LEU A 15 -0.02 -20.82 -24.69
CA LEU A 15 -1.36 -20.64 -25.28
C LEU A 15 -1.89 -21.85 -26.08
N LEU A 16 -1.09 -22.90 -26.28
CA LEU A 16 -1.49 -24.10 -27.04
C LEU A 16 -2.13 -25.16 -26.12
N PRO A 17 -3.46 -25.40 -26.19
CA PRO A 17 -4.11 -26.41 -25.39
C PRO A 17 -3.76 -27.79 -25.96
N GLY A 18 -2.90 -28.54 -25.27
CA GLY A 18 -2.54 -29.91 -25.63
C GLY A 18 -1.05 -30.24 -25.49
N LEU A 19 -0.18 -29.23 -25.41
CA LEU A 19 1.20 -29.43 -25.01
C LEU A 19 1.26 -29.35 -23.48
N LEU A 20 0.95 -30.46 -22.81
CA LEU A 20 1.35 -30.65 -21.42
C LEU A 20 2.83 -30.31 -21.31
N PHE A 21 3.14 -29.19 -20.67
CA PHE A 21 4.42 -28.95 -20.01
C PHE A 21 5.63 -29.48 -20.78
N SER A 22 5.91 -28.92 -21.97
CA SER A 22 7.28 -29.08 -22.48
C SER A 22 8.21 -28.53 -21.39
N SER A 23 9.28 -29.24 -21.04
CA SER A 23 10.25 -28.81 -20.01
C SER A 23 10.74 -27.37 -20.24
N LEU A 24 10.67 -26.90 -21.48
CA LEU A 24 10.95 -25.54 -21.92
C LEU A 24 9.95 -24.50 -21.37
N ALA A 25 8.65 -24.77 -21.35
CA ALA A 25 7.63 -23.84 -20.86
C ALA A 25 7.71 -23.66 -19.33
N ILE A 26 7.96 -24.74 -18.58
CA ILE A 26 8.20 -24.68 -17.12
C ILE A 26 9.50 -23.92 -16.81
N ALA A 27 10.57 -24.15 -17.58
CA ALA A 27 11.86 -23.49 -17.35
C ALA A 27 11.84 -21.97 -17.60
N ALA A 28 10.87 -21.49 -18.39
CA ALA A 28 10.80 -20.10 -18.83
C ALA A 28 9.87 -19.22 -17.97
N LEU A 29 8.93 -19.80 -17.22
CA LEU A 29 8.02 -19.10 -16.31
C LEU A 29 8.75 -18.20 -15.28
N PRO A 30 9.81 -18.67 -14.58
CA PRO A 30 10.58 -17.83 -13.66
C PRO A 30 11.23 -16.63 -14.36
N GLN A 31 11.71 -16.83 -15.59
CA GLN A 31 12.41 -15.80 -16.36
C GLN A 31 11.44 -14.73 -16.90
N MET A 32 10.19 -15.12 -17.23
CA MET A 32 9.13 -14.17 -17.59
C MET A 32 8.67 -13.34 -16.40
N LEU A 33 8.59 -13.97 -15.22
CA LEU A 33 8.26 -13.28 -13.98
C LEU A 33 9.34 -12.24 -13.64
N GLU A 34 10.61 -12.63 -13.64
CA GLU A 34 11.75 -11.71 -13.48
C GLU A 34 11.74 -10.59 -14.53
N ALA A 35 11.45 -10.91 -15.79
CA ALA A 35 11.36 -9.92 -16.85
C ALA A 35 10.25 -8.91 -16.58
N MET A 36 9.05 -9.34 -16.18
CA MET A 36 7.95 -8.43 -15.89
C MET A 36 8.29 -7.49 -14.72
N PHE A 37 8.82 -8.02 -13.61
CA PHE A 37 9.21 -7.17 -12.48
C PHE A 37 10.36 -6.22 -12.82
N ASN A 38 11.32 -6.65 -13.63
CA ASN A 38 12.39 -5.79 -14.11
C ASN A 38 11.86 -4.66 -15.01
N ASP A 39 10.95 -4.97 -15.93
CA ASP A 39 10.35 -3.98 -16.84
C ASP A 39 9.48 -2.97 -16.06
N ILE A 40 8.76 -3.43 -15.04
CA ILE A 40 8.05 -2.55 -14.09
C ILE A 40 9.06 -1.67 -13.35
N ASN A 41 10.16 -2.21 -12.80
CA ASN A 41 11.16 -1.38 -12.11
C ASN A 41 11.79 -0.31 -13.03
N LEU A 42 11.85 -0.56 -14.35
CA LEU A 42 12.30 0.41 -15.36
C LEU A 42 11.18 1.36 -15.83
N GLY A 43 9.93 1.11 -15.47
CA GLY A 43 8.76 1.85 -15.93
C GLY A 43 8.42 1.61 -17.41
N ASP A 44 8.94 0.53 -18.01
CA ASP A 44 8.75 0.19 -19.42
C ASP A 44 7.35 -0.37 -19.65
N THR A 45 6.39 0.54 -19.81
CA THR A 45 4.98 0.22 -20.02
C THR A 45 4.77 -0.61 -21.29
N GLY A 46 5.57 -0.39 -22.34
CA GLY A 46 5.44 -1.11 -23.61
C GLY A 46 5.85 -2.57 -23.46
N SER A 47 6.99 -2.82 -22.82
CA SER A 47 7.44 -4.19 -22.53
C SER A 47 6.48 -4.94 -21.59
N VAL A 48 5.89 -4.26 -20.60
CA VAL A 48 4.85 -4.85 -19.73
C VAL A 48 3.60 -5.21 -20.54
N GLU A 49 3.11 -4.30 -21.39
CA GLU A 49 1.93 -4.55 -22.24
C GLU A 49 2.17 -5.71 -23.21
N ASP A 50 3.34 -5.74 -23.85
CA ASP A 50 3.75 -6.84 -24.74
C ASP A 50 3.71 -8.18 -23.99
N LEU A 51 4.27 -8.27 -22.79
CA LEU A 51 4.24 -9.50 -21.99
C LEU A 51 2.81 -9.97 -21.67
N LEU A 52 1.91 -9.05 -21.33
CA LEU A 52 0.51 -9.35 -21.00
C LEU A 52 -0.29 -9.81 -22.22
N GLN A 53 -0.13 -9.16 -23.37
CA GLN A 53 -0.75 -9.59 -24.64
C GLN A 53 -0.31 -11.00 -25.05
N HIS A 54 0.86 -11.39 -24.58
CA HIS A 54 1.49 -12.68 -24.80
C HIS A 54 1.17 -13.71 -23.69
N GLY A 55 0.15 -13.45 -22.87
CA GLY A 55 -0.42 -14.44 -21.94
C GLY A 55 0.32 -14.59 -20.61
N VAL A 56 1.21 -13.65 -20.27
CA VAL A 56 1.70 -13.54 -18.88
C VAL A 56 0.52 -13.19 -17.99
N ASP A 57 0.36 -13.93 -16.88
CA ASP A 57 -0.68 -13.67 -15.90
C ASP A 57 -0.44 -12.28 -15.24
N PRO A 58 -1.39 -11.32 -15.36
CA PRO A 58 -1.26 -10.01 -14.69
C PRO A 58 -1.19 -10.11 -13.16
N ASP A 59 -1.62 -11.25 -12.59
CA ASP A 59 -1.66 -11.51 -11.16
C ASP A 59 -0.45 -12.29 -10.62
N VAL A 60 0.62 -12.48 -11.42
CA VAL A 60 1.84 -13.13 -10.89
C VAL A 60 2.36 -12.38 -9.67
N GLN A 61 2.93 -13.15 -8.74
CA GLN A 61 3.52 -12.64 -7.52
C GLN A 61 4.97 -13.13 -7.40
N ASP A 62 5.85 -12.27 -6.92
CA ASP A 62 7.21 -12.67 -6.56
C ASP A 62 7.23 -13.58 -5.31
N GLU A 63 8.42 -13.99 -4.87
CA GLU A 63 8.62 -14.88 -3.71
C GLU A 63 8.04 -14.31 -2.40
N GLN A 64 7.87 -12.99 -2.31
CA GLN A 64 7.33 -12.30 -1.13
C GLN A 64 5.83 -12.00 -1.29
N GLY A 65 5.23 -12.40 -2.41
CA GLY A 65 3.83 -12.18 -2.71
C GLY A 65 3.53 -10.81 -3.31
N TYR A 66 4.52 -10.02 -3.74
CA TYR A 66 4.23 -8.76 -4.43
C TYR A 66 3.74 -9.05 -5.84
N SER A 67 2.56 -8.55 -6.18
CA SER A 67 2.06 -8.59 -7.56
C SER A 67 2.68 -7.47 -8.40
N ALA A 68 2.63 -7.61 -9.72
CA ALA A 68 3.00 -6.54 -10.65
C ALA A 68 2.29 -5.21 -10.32
N LEU A 69 1.00 -5.27 -10.00
CA LEU A 69 0.20 -4.08 -9.63
C LEU A 69 0.66 -3.47 -8.31
N MET A 70 1.08 -4.27 -7.34
CA MET A 70 1.64 -3.78 -6.08
C MET A 70 2.97 -3.04 -6.28
N VAL A 71 3.85 -3.57 -7.13
CA VAL A 71 5.13 -2.90 -7.43
C VAL A 71 4.87 -1.60 -8.18
N ALA A 72 4.04 -1.62 -9.23
CA ALA A 72 3.62 -0.40 -9.91
C ALA A 72 3.00 0.62 -8.95
N ALA A 73 2.27 0.16 -7.92
CA ALA A 73 1.67 1.00 -6.91
C ALA A 73 2.65 1.61 -5.92
N ARG A 74 3.66 0.86 -5.50
CA ARG A 74 4.75 1.37 -4.68
C ARG A 74 5.57 2.44 -5.43
N GLU A 75 5.87 2.19 -6.70
CA GLU A 75 6.69 3.07 -7.54
C GLU A 75 5.90 4.24 -8.19
N GLY A 76 4.58 4.33 -7.99
CA GLY A 76 3.75 5.42 -8.52
C GLY A 76 3.51 5.37 -10.04
N GLN A 77 3.65 4.20 -10.65
CA GLN A 77 3.63 4.03 -12.10
C GLN A 77 2.22 3.94 -12.66
N LEU A 78 1.57 5.10 -12.80
CA LEU A 78 0.18 5.20 -13.26
C LEU A 78 -0.09 4.50 -14.59
N LYS A 79 0.83 4.61 -15.56
CA LYS A 79 0.66 3.98 -16.89
C LYS A 79 0.71 2.46 -16.81
N VAL A 80 1.70 1.91 -16.09
CA VAL A 80 1.85 0.48 -15.87
C VAL A 80 0.64 -0.08 -15.12
N ALA A 81 0.19 0.60 -14.06
CA ALA A 81 -1.01 0.20 -13.32
C ALA A 81 -2.27 0.14 -14.21
N LYS A 82 -2.47 1.13 -15.09
CA LYS A 82 -3.59 1.12 -16.05
C LYS A 82 -3.52 -0.06 -17.01
N VAL A 83 -2.34 -0.37 -17.54
CA VAL A 83 -2.14 -1.53 -18.43
C VAL A 83 -2.44 -2.83 -17.70
N LEU A 84 -1.92 -3.00 -16.48
CA LEU A 84 -2.17 -4.19 -15.66
C LEU A 84 -3.67 -4.37 -15.35
N LEU A 85 -4.36 -3.29 -14.95
CA LEU A 85 -5.79 -3.32 -14.66
C LEU A 85 -6.63 -3.61 -15.91
N ALA A 86 -6.26 -3.05 -17.07
CA ALA A 86 -6.92 -3.34 -18.34
C ALA A 86 -6.78 -4.81 -18.77
N HIS A 87 -5.71 -5.48 -18.34
CA HIS A 87 -5.49 -6.90 -18.57
C HIS A 87 -6.03 -7.80 -17.43
N GLY A 88 -6.71 -7.24 -16.43
CA GLY A 88 -7.42 -8.01 -15.41
C GLY A 88 -6.67 -8.23 -14.10
N ALA A 89 -5.60 -7.47 -13.82
CA ALA A 89 -4.93 -7.50 -12.51
C ALA A 89 -5.91 -7.23 -11.37
N LYS A 90 -5.87 -8.07 -10.32
CA LYS A 90 -6.76 -7.99 -9.17
C LYS A 90 -6.24 -7.01 -8.12
N VAL A 91 -6.99 -5.94 -7.89
CA VAL A 91 -6.69 -4.91 -6.87
C VAL A 91 -6.64 -5.43 -5.42
N TYR A 92 -7.30 -6.56 -5.14
CA TYR A 92 -7.45 -7.14 -3.79
C TYR A 92 -6.39 -8.20 -3.46
N LYS A 93 -5.44 -8.47 -4.36
CA LYS A 93 -4.30 -9.35 -4.06
C LYS A 93 -3.55 -8.85 -2.83
N ARG A 94 -2.96 -9.78 -2.08
CA ARG A 94 -2.19 -9.49 -0.86
C ARG A 94 -0.83 -10.17 -0.91
N ASN A 95 0.21 -9.45 -0.50
CA ASN A 95 1.54 -10.02 -0.28
C ASN A 95 1.60 -10.79 1.05
N GLN A 96 2.76 -11.33 1.40
CA GLN A 96 2.94 -12.09 2.65
C GLN A 96 2.66 -11.28 3.94
N PHE A 97 2.77 -9.94 3.86
CA PHE A 97 2.46 -9.01 4.95
C PHE A 97 0.98 -8.64 5.00
N GLY A 98 0.19 -9.10 4.03
CA GLY A 98 -1.23 -8.80 3.89
C GLY A 98 -1.52 -7.46 3.21
N GLU A 99 -0.52 -6.83 2.59
CA GLU A 99 -0.63 -5.51 1.97
C GLU A 99 -1.24 -5.60 0.58
N THR A 100 -2.09 -4.63 0.22
CA THR A 100 -2.67 -4.47 -1.11
C THR A 100 -1.92 -3.40 -1.89
N ALA A 101 -2.17 -3.31 -3.20
CA ALA A 101 -1.64 -2.21 -4.03
C ALA A 101 -2.05 -0.82 -3.46
N LEU A 102 -3.26 -0.70 -2.92
CA LEU A 102 -3.75 0.55 -2.33
C LEU A 102 -2.95 0.96 -1.10
N MET A 103 -2.59 0.02 -0.22
CA MET A 103 -1.76 0.30 0.96
C MET A 103 -0.36 0.80 0.56
N LEU A 104 0.24 0.19 -0.47
CA LEU A 104 1.56 0.61 -0.97
C LEU A 104 1.51 1.98 -1.66
N ALA A 105 0.45 2.26 -2.43
CA ALA A 105 0.22 3.60 -2.99
C ALA A 105 0.03 4.64 -1.89
N ALA A 106 -0.69 4.30 -0.82
CA ALA A 106 -0.92 5.18 0.32
C ALA A 106 0.38 5.48 1.09
N TYR A 107 1.21 4.46 1.33
CA TYR A 107 2.51 4.60 1.99
C TYR A 107 3.47 5.51 1.21
N ASN A 108 3.37 5.54 -0.12
CA ASN A 108 4.27 6.36 -0.97
C ASN A 108 3.62 7.66 -1.48
N GLY A 109 2.39 7.96 -1.07
CA GLY A 109 1.74 9.24 -1.38
C GLY A 109 1.23 9.37 -2.82
N HIS A 110 0.94 8.27 -3.51
CA HIS A 110 0.54 8.29 -4.92
C HIS A 110 -0.97 8.54 -5.11
N ASN A 111 -1.42 9.75 -4.83
CA ASN A 111 -2.84 10.17 -4.80
C ASN A 111 -3.65 9.76 -6.06
N VAL A 112 -3.10 10.02 -7.26
CA VAL A 112 -3.79 9.69 -8.51
C VAL A 112 -3.96 8.18 -8.69
N LEU A 113 -3.01 7.40 -8.16
CA LEU A 113 -3.07 5.96 -8.22
C LEU A 113 -4.08 5.39 -7.23
N ILE A 114 -4.22 6.01 -6.06
CA ILE A 114 -5.26 5.69 -5.09
C ILE A 114 -6.65 5.82 -5.73
N ASP A 115 -6.91 6.93 -6.43
CA ASP A 115 -8.18 7.13 -7.15
C ASP A 115 -8.41 6.03 -8.19
N LEU A 116 -7.38 5.68 -8.97
CA LEU A 116 -7.45 4.62 -9.96
C LEU A 116 -7.79 3.26 -9.34
N LEU A 117 -7.12 2.90 -8.24
CA LEU A 117 -7.30 1.62 -7.56
C LEU A 117 -8.69 1.51 -6.93
N ILE A 118 -9.17 2.58 -6.28
CA ILE A 118 -10.52 2.63 -5.69
C ILE A 118 -11.59 2.55 -6.79
N ALA A 119 -11.39 3.22 -7.93
CA ALA A 119 -12.30 3.12 -9.08
C ALA A 119 -12.38 1.69 -9.67
N HIS A 120 -11.35 0.86 -9.46
CA HIS A 120 -11.32 -0.56 -9.82
C HIS A 120 -11.74 -1.49 -8.66
N GLY A 121 -12.33 -0.95 -7.60
CA GLY A 121 -12.89 -1.72 -6.50
C GLY A 121 -11.91 -2.12 -5.41
N ALA A 122 -10.77 -1.43 -5.27
CA ALA A 122 -9.88 -1.64 -4.13
C ALA A 122 -10.61 -1.28 -2.82
N ASP A 123 -10.56 -2.18 -1.85
CA ASP A 123 -11.11 -1.93 -0.51
C ASP A 123 -10.16 -1.12 0.37
N LEU A 124 -10.74 -0.42 1.36
CA LEU A 124 -10.00 0.33 2.38
C LEU A 124 -9.79 -0.52 3.65
N HIS A 125 -9.94 -1.86 3.56
CA HIS A 125 -9.92 -2.72 4.72
C HIS A 125 -8.51 -2.94 5.24
N ALA A 126 -8.44 -3.15 6.56
CA ALA A 126 -7.19 -3.43 7.22
C ALA A 126 -6.53 -4.74 6.75
N ASN A 127 -5.21 -4.81 6.82
CA ASN A 127 -4.48 -6.07 6.69
C ASN A 127 -4.61 -6.94 7.96
N ARG A 128 -3.93 -8.09 7.99
CA ARG A 128 -3.98 -9.05 9.11
C ARG A 128 -3.51 -8.47 10.45
N ASN A 129 -2.72 -7.40 10.42
CA ASN A 129 -2.23 -6.69 11.60
C ASN A 129 -3.09 -5.46 11.95
N GLY A 130 -4.22 -5.28 11.29
CA GLY A 130 -5.12 -4.16 11.52
C GLY A 130 -4.66 -2.84 10.90
N TRP A 131 -3.67 -2.84 10.00
CA TRP A 131 -3.22 -1.61 9.32
C TRP A 131 -4.11 -1.29 8.12
N THR A 132 -4.65 -0.08 8.07
CA THR A 132 -5.43 0.45 6.94
C THR A 132 -4.59 1.34 6.03
N PRO A 133 -5.01 1.64 4.78
CA PRO A 133 -4.29 2.59 3.93
C PRO A 133 -4.08 3.96 4.61
N LEU A 134 -5.07 4.48 5.36
CA LEU A 134 -4.92 5.71 6.15
C LEU A 134 -3.72 5.64 7.10
N MET A 135 -3.53 4.52 7.80
CA MET A 135 -2.39 4.35 8.72
C MET A 135 -1.05 4.32 8.00
N TYR A 136 -0.96 3.70 6.82
CA TYR A 136 0.24 3.75 5.99
C TYR A 136 0.57 5.19 5.57
N ALA A 137 -0.41 5.95 5.10
CA ALA A 137 -0.23 7.36 4.72
C ALA A 137 0.15 8.26 5.91
N SER A 138 -0.47 8.05 7.08
CA SER A 138 -0.16 8.80 8.30
C SER A 138 1.22 8.47 8.86
N TYR A 139 1.63 7.20 8.81
CA TYR A 139 2.97 6.77 9.21
C TYR A 139 4.06 7.27 8.24
N ALA A 140 3.73 7.54 6.98
CA ALA A 140 4.66 8.09 5.98
C ALA A 140 4.61 9.62 5.84
N GLY A 141 3.68 10.30 6.53
CA GLY A 141 3.60 11.77 6.52
C GLY A 141 2.90 12.37 5.30
N HIS A 142 2.11 11.60 4.56
CA HIS A 142 1.46 12.08 3.33
C HIS A 142 0.10 12.75 3.61
N THR A 143 0.12 14.02 4.02
CA THR A 143 -1.08 14.80 4.40
C THR A 143 -2.17 14.82 3.32
N ALA A 144 -1.80 14.98 2.05
CA ALA A 144 -2.78 14.96 0.94
C ALA A 144 -3.47 13.61 0.81
N THR A 145 -2.72 12.52 0.99
CA THR A 145 -3.23 11.15 0.97
C THR A 145 -4.12 10.85 2.16
N VAL A 146 -3.73 11.27 3.36
CA VAL A 146 -4.57 11.17 4.57
C VAL A 146 -5.92 11.85 4.34
N LYS A 147 -5.92 13.07 3.78
CA LYS A 147 -7.16 13.80 3.45
C LYS A 147 -8.01 13.04 2.43
N GLN A 148 -7.40 12.52 1.38
CA GLN A 148 -8.08 11.79 0.32
C GLN A 148 -8.73 10.50 0.83
N LEU A 149 -8.01 9.71 1.63
CA LEU A 149 -8.52 8.45 2.19
C LEU A 149 -9.68 8.67 3.18
N LEU A 150 -9.60 9.73 4.00
CA LEU A 150 -10.72 10.12 4.86
C LEU A 150 -11.93 10.59 4.05
N ALA A 151 -11.71 11.26 2.91
CA ALA A 151 -12.80 11.63 2.00
C ALA A 151 -13.48 10.42 1.35
N TYR A 152 -12.77 9.30 1.21
CA TYR A 152 -13.34 8.01 0.80
C TYR A 152 -14.04 7.25 1.94
N GLY A 153 -14.09 7.82 3.15
CA GLY A 153 -14.86 7.28 4.27
C GLY A 153 -14.10 6.29 5.16
N GLU A 154 -12.76 6.29 5.15
CA GLU A 154 -12.00 5.53 6.15
C GLU A 154 -12.33 6.02 7.57
N PRO A 155 -12.56 5.12 8.55
CA PRO A 155 -12.72 5.50 9.94
C PRO A 155 -11.43 6.13 10.48
N VAL A 156 -11.52 7.39 10.92
CA VAL A 156 -10.36 8.16 11.41
C VAL A 156 -9.64 7.47 12.60
N ASP A 157 -10.42 6.81 13.47
CA ASP A 157 -9.94 6.11 14.66
C ASP A 157 -9.91 4.58 14.50
N ALA A 158 -9.76 4.09 13.26
CA ALA A 158 -9.44 2.68 13.05
C ALA A 158 -8.19 2.27 13.85
N ARG A 159 -8.10 1.00 14.25
CA ARG A 159 -7.08 0.53 15.19
C ARG A 159 -6.37 -0.71 14.68
N THR A 160 -5.04 -0.70 14.76
CA THR A 160 -4.23 -1.89 14.52
C THR A 160 -4.47 -2.95 15.59
N SER A 161 -3.95 -4.16 15.36
CA SER A 161 -3.90 -5.22 16.37
C SER A 161 -3.11 -4.81 17.63
N ALA A 162 -2.27 -3.78 17.57
CA ALA A 162 -1.57 -3.19 18.73
C ALA A 162 -2.34 -2.01 19.37
N GLY A 163 -3.53 -1.69 18.87
CA GLY A 163 -4.33 -0.55 19.32
C GLY A 163 -3.82 0.82 18.86
N LEU A 164 -2.99 0.85 17.82
CA LEU A 164 -2.48 2.12 17.25
C LEU A 164 -3.49 2.71 16.28
N THR A 165 -3.71 4.02 16.35
CA THR A 165 -4.49 4.80 15.38
C THR A 165 -3.58 5.53 14.40
N ALA A 166 -4.16 6.07 13.32
CA ALA A 166 -3.45 6.94 12.38
C ALA A 166 -2.81 8.15 13.08
N LEU A 167 -3.52 8.75 14.06
CA LEU A 167 -3.02 9.86 14.86
C LEU A 167 -1.78 9.47 15.66
N MET A 168 -1.82 8.34 16.38
CA MET A 168 -0.66 7.85 17.14
C MET A 168 0.57 7.63 16.27
N LEU A 169 0.38 7.08 15.06
CA LEU A 169 1.47 6.85 14.11
C LEU A 169 2.08 8.17 13.63
N ALA A 170 1.26 9.16 13.26
CA ALA A 170 1.73 10.48 12.87
C ALA A 170 2.46 11.20 14.01
N CYS A 171 1.96 11.11 15.24
CA CYS A 171 2.58 11.70 16.43
C CYS A 171 3.95 11.08 16.73
N ARG A 172 4.08 9.75 16.60
CA ARG A 172 5.35 9.04 16.77
C ARG A 172 6.39 9.52 15.76
N GLN A 173 5.98 9.71 14.51
CA GLN A 173 6.88 10.06 13.40
C GLN A 173 7.16 11.57 13.28
N GLY A 174 6.40 12.42 13.98
CA GLY A 174 6.65 13.86 14.00
C GLY A 174 5.97 14.65 12.87
N TYR A 175 4.96 14.10 12.20
CA TYR A 175 4.29 14.76 11.08
C TYR A 175 3.17 15.68 11.54
N ILE A 176 3.52 16.91 11.90
CA ILE A 176 2.60 17.88 12.52
C ILE A 176 1.39 18.20 11.62
N GLU A 177 1.57 18.33 10.30
CA GLU A 177 0.47 18.63 9.37
C GLU A 177 -0.53 17.48 9.29
N VAL A 178 -0.07 16.23 9.41
CA VAL A 178 -0.95 15.06 9.48
C VAL A 178 -1.70 15.03 10.81
N VAL A 179 -1.02 15.34 11.92
CA VAL A 179 -1.63 15.41 13.24
C VAL A 179 -2.75 16.46 13.27
N GLU A 180 -2.46 17.69 12.82
CA GLU A 180 -3.45 18.78 12.73
C GLU A 180 -4.66 18.38 11.89
N LEU A 181 -4.42 17.75 10.74
CA LEU A 181 -5.50 17.30 9.85
C LEU A 181 -6.37 16.24 10.52
N LEU A 182 -5.77 15.24 11.16
CA LEU A 182 -6.50 14.15 11.83
C LEU A 182 -7.34 14.69 12.99
N LEU A 183 -6.77 15.57 13.83
CA LEU A 183 -7.50 16.21 14.93
C LEU A 183 -8.68 17.05 14.41
N ARG A 184 -8.46 17.83 13.34
CA ARG A 184 -9.52 18.62 12.69
C ARG A 184 -10.65 17.74 12.14
N LEU A 185 -10.32 16.53 11.69
CA LEU A 185 -11.27 15.55 11.18
C LEU A 185 -11.81 14.60 12.26
N GLY A 186 -11.60 14.95 13.53
CA GLY A 186 -12.26 14.30 14.67
C GLY A 186 -11.56 13.06 15.22
N ALA A 187 -10.27 12.87 14.96
CA ALA A 187 -9.49 11.83 15.63
C ALA A 187 -9.48 12.07 17.15
N ASP A 188 -9.77 11.03 17.94
CA ASP A 188 -9.72 11.12 19.41
C ASP A 188 -8.27 11.02 19.93
N PRO A 189 -7.70 12.11 20.49
CA PRO A 189 -6.33 12.10 20.99
C PRO A 189 -6.15 11.29 22.28
N ASN A 190 -7.23 10.90 22.95
CA ASN A 190 -7.22 10.20 24.23
C ASN A 190 -7.23 8.67 24.10
N LEU A 191 -7.39 8.16 22.88
CA LEU A 191 -7.21 6.73 22.63
C LEU A 191 -5.81 6.29 23.05
N LYS A 192 -5.70 5.04 23.51
CA LYS A 192 -4.43 4.45 23.97
C LYS A 192 -4.11 3.18 23.22
N SER A 193 -2.83 2.92 22.98
CA SER A 193 -2.37 1.62 22.48
C SER A 193 -2.68 0.52 23.49
N LYS A 194 -2.51 -0.75 23.09
CA LYS A 194 -2.63 -1.88 24.02
C LYS A 194 -1.64 -1.82 25.18
N ASN A 195 -0.54 -1.09 25.03
CA ASN A 195 0.46 -0.87 26.09
C ASN A 195 0.13 0.36 26.95
N GLY A 196 -1.06 0.95 26.80
CA GLY A 196 -1.48 2.14 27.55
C GLY A 196 -0.89 3.45 27.05
N GLN A 197 -0.16 3.46 25.93
CA GLN A 197 0.48 4.67 25.42
C GLN A 197 -0.52 5.56 24.67
N SER A 198 -0.63 6.84 25.06
CA SER A 198 -1.41 7.87 24.34
C SER A 198 -0.62 8.46 23.16
N ALA A 199 -1.32 9.19 22.27
CA ALA A 199 -0.67 9.95 21.19
C ALA A 199 0.36 10.95 21.74
N THR A 200 0.04 11.65 22.85
CA THR A 200 0.93 12.62 23.51
C THR A 200 2.20 11.95 24.02
N GLN A 201 2.07 10.78 24.66
CA GLN A 201 3.23 10.03 25.15
C GLN A 201 4.13 9.55 24.01
N MET A 202 3.55 9.14 22.87
CA MET A 202 4.33 8.77 21.68
C MET A 202 5.06 9.97 21.06
N ALA A 203 4.43 11.13 21.00
CA ALA A 203 5.08 12.36 20.54
C ALA A 203 6.28 12.73 21.42
N LEU A 204 6.07 12.78 22.74
CA LEU A 204 7.13 13.10 23.71
C LEU A 204 8.28 12.09 23.69
N ALA A 205 7.98 10.79 23.59
CA ALA A 205 9.01 9.74 23.53
C ALA A 205 9.91 9.84 22.30
N ASN A 206 9.47 10.54 21.23
CA ASN A 206 10.25 10.77 20.01
C ASN A 206 10.75 12.23 19.90
N GLY A 207 10.61 13.03 20.96
CA GLY A 207 11.09 14.42 20.99
C GLY A 207 10.20 15.44 20.27
N ASN A 208 8.98 15.04 19.88
CA ASN A 208 8.05 15.90 19.13
C ASN A 208 7.21 16.76 20.09
N THR A 209 7.86 17.69 20.80
CA THR A 209 7.21 18.54 21.82
C THR A 209 6.08 19.40 21.25
N ASP A 210 6.26 19.97 20.06
CA ASP A 210 5.25 20.83 19.43
C ASP A 210 3.96 20.06 19.14
N ILE A 211 4.07 18.79 18.76
CA ILE A 211 2.93 17.89 18.57
C ILE A 211 2.29 17.54 19.92
N ALA A 212 3.07 17.35 20.97
CA ALA A 212 2.53 17.10 22.30
C ALA A 212 1.70 18.30 22.79
N ASP A 213 2.22 19.52 22.61
CA ASP A 213 1.51 20.76 22.95
C ASP A 213 0.23 20.92 22.13
N LEU A 214 0.29 20.65 20.83
CA LEU A 214 -0.89 20.64 19.95
C LEU A 214 -1.95 19.65 20.43
N LEU A 215 -1.56 18.45 20.84
CA LEU A 215 -2.48 17.44 21.37
C LEU A 215 -3.14 17.90 22.67
N LEU A 216 -2.38 18.50 23.59
CA LEU A 216 -2.93 19.05 24.84
C LEU A 216 -3.94 20.18 24.56
N GLN A 217 -3.63 21.05 23.60
CA GLN A 217 -4.56 22.08 23.13
C GLN A 217 -5.84 21.50 22.50
N ALA A 218 -5.72 20.33 21.85
CA ALA A 218 -6.82 19.58 21.28
C ALA A 218 -7.58 18.70 22.31
N GLY A 219 -7.30 18.84 23.60
CA GLY A 219 -8.00 18.13 24.67
C GLY A 219 -7.46 16.75 25.00
N ALA A 220 -6.20 16.45 24.63
CA ALA A 220 -5.50 15.27 25.14
C ALA A 220 -5.24 15.40 26.65
N GLN A 221 -5.45 14.31 27.38
CA GLN A 221 -5.20 14.28 28.82
C GLN A 221 -3.71 14.08 29.13
N GLU A 222 -3.13 14.98 29.94
CA GLU A 222 -1.70 15.00 30.27
C GLU A 222 -1.29 13.84 31.21
N LYS A 223 -2.18 13.43 32.10
CA LYS A 223 -2.01 12.32 33.03
C LYS A 223 -3.30 11.54 33.14
N ASP A 224 -3.17 10.21 33.23
CA ASP A 224 -4.25 9.39 33.74
C ASP A 224 -4.61 9.88 35.14
N SER A 225 -5.81 10.43 35.26
CA SER A 225 -6.55 10.35 36.50
C SER A 225 -7.01 8.90 36.69
N ARG A 226 -6.07 8.02 37.07
CA ARG A 226 -6.23 7.02 38.14
C ARG A 226 -5.08 5.99 38.23
N GLY A 227 -4.61 5.85 39.45
CA GLY A 227 -3.82 4.75 39.99
C GLY A 227 -3.77 4.82 41.52
N ASP A 228 -4.87 5.25 42.16
CA ASP A 228 -5.16 5.02 43.57
C ASP A 228 -5.90 3.68 43.69
#